data_AF-A0A1E8U5X4-F1
#
_entry.id   AF-A0A1E8U5X4-F1
#
_cell.length_a   1.000
_cell.length_b   1.000
_cell.length_c   1.000
_cell.angle_alpha   90.00
_cell.angle_beta   90.00
_cell.angle_gamma   90.00
#
_symmetry.space_group_name_H-M   'P 1'
#
loop_
_entity.id
_entity.type
_entity.pdbx_description
1 polymer ?
#
loop_
_entity_poly.entity_id
_entity_poly.type
_entity_poly.pdbx_seq_one_letter_code
_entity_poly.pdbx_strand_id
1 'polypeptide(L)'
;MKAQAIVTSRGRIVYLDIAVNYCHDMKLFKMSRRNIGQAGKILADSGYQGLMKMYSQAQTPRKSSKLKPLTLEDKAYNHALSKERIKVENIFAKVKTFKI
;
A
#
# COMPACT_ATOMS: atom_id res chain seq x y z
N MET A 1 -0.53 1.36 18.15
CA MET A 1 0.15 0.37 17.30
C MET A 1 -0.20 0.59 15.83
N LYS A 2 0.79 0.58 14.95
CA LYS A 2 0.67 0.69 13.48
C LYS A 2 1.38 -0.51 12.85
N ALA A 3 0.75 -1.18 11.90
CA ALA A 3 1.33 -2.32 11.19
C ALA A 3 1.44 -2.03 9.69
N GLN A 4 2.55 -2.44 9.09
CA GLN A 4 2.81 -2.45 7.65
C GLN A 4 3.12 -3.88 7.24
N ALA A 5 2.51 -4.36 6.16
CA ALA A 5 2.82 -5.66 5.58
C ALA A 5 3.17 -5.50 4.10
N ILE A 6 4.18 -6.23 3.65
CA ILE A 6 4.54 -6.35 2.23
C ILE A 6 4.22 -7.77 1.81
N VAL A 7 3.37 -7.88 0.80
CA VAL A 7 2.77 -9.15 0.38
C VAL A 7 3.03 -9.37 -1.10
N THR A 8 3.43 -10.58 -1.47
CA THR A 8 3.57 -10.99 -2.87
C THR A 8 2.20 -11.08 -3.55
N SER A 9 2.16 -11.04 -4.88
CA SER A 9 0.92 -11.25 -5.65
C SER A 9 0.24 -12.62 -5.39
N ARG A 10 0.99 -13.61 -4.89
CA ARG A 10 0.49 -14.93 -4.48
C ARG A 10 -0.07 -14.97 -3.06
N GLY A 11 -0.04 -13.84 -2.35
CA GLY A 11 -0.58 -13.72 -1.00
C GLY A 11 0.35 -14.16 0.13
N ARG A 12 1.64 -14.34 -0.16
CA ARG A 12 2.65 -14.59 0.90
C ARG A 12 3.14 -13.27 1.50
N ILE A 13 3.11 -13.16 2.82
CA ILE A 13 3.72 -12.04 3.55
C ILE A 13 5.24 -12.21 3.48
N VAL A 14 5.94 -11.20 2.98
CA VAL A 14 7.41 -11.15 2.89
C VAL A 14 7.99 -10.37 4.07
N TYR A 15 7.33 -9.28 4.44
CA TYR A 15 7.74 -8.43 5.55
C TYR A 15 6.52 -7.99 6.35
N LEU A 16 6.68 -7.96 7.68
CA LEU A 16 5.73 -7.40 8.63
C LEU A 16 6.50 -6.46 9.56
N ASP A 17 6.11 -5.20 9.58
CA ASP A 17 6.70 -4.15 10.40
C ASP A 17 5.64 -3.62 11.36
N ILE A 18 5.94 -3.59 12.66
CA ILE A 18 5.03 -3.13 13.70
C ILE A 18 5.69 -1.98 14.46
N ALA A 19 5.00 -0.85 14.54
CA ALA A 19 5.34 0.24 15.43
C ALA A 19 4.37 0.27 16.61
N VAL A 20 4.91 0.32 17.83
CA VAL A 20 4.11 0.35 19.07
C VAL A 20 3.28 1.64 19.15
N ASN A 21 3.87 2.76 18.71
CA ASN A 21 3.26 4.09 18.71
C ASN A 21 2.65 4.48 17.35
N TYR A 22 1.86 5.55 17.33
CA TYR A 22 1.38 6.13 16.07
C TYR A 22 2.54 6.59 15.21
N CYS A 23 2.54 6.17 13.95
CA CYS A 23 3.43 6.69 12.92
C CYS A 23 2.70 6.73 11.58
N HIS A 24 3.04 7.72 10.76
CA HIS A 24 2.54 7.80 9.40
C HIS A 24 3.09 6.63 8.56
N ASP A 25 2.28 6.14 7.63
CA ASP A 25 2.62 5.01 6.74
C ASP A 25 3.97 5.18 6.06
N MET A 26 4.21 6.35 5.44
CA MET A 26 5.50 6.65 4.80
C MET A 26 6.68 6.74 5.76
N LYS A 27 6.46 7.14 7.01
CA LYS A 27 7.52 7.16 8.01
C LYS A 27 7.90 5.73 8.38
N LEU A 28 6.91 4.87 8.63
CA LEU A 28 7.14 3.44 8.93
C LEU A 28 7.88 2.75 7.78
N PHE A 29 7.45 3.00 6.54
CA PHE A 29 8.10 2.43 5.36
C PHE A 29 9.58 2.83 5.25
N LYS A 30 9.89 4.13 5.38
CA LYS A 30 11.27 4.61 5.31
C LYS A 30 12.14 4.04 6.45
N MET A 31 11.57 3.90 7.65
CA MET A 31 12.26 3.30 8.79
C MET A 31 12.52 1.81 8.61
N SER A 32 11.58 1.09 7.97
CA SER A 32 11.69 -0.35 7.73
C SER A 32 12.81 -0.74 6.76
N ARG A 33 13.31 0.21 5.95
CA ARG A 33 14.39 0.02 4.97
C ARG A 33 14.21 -1.22 4.08
N ARG A 34 12.96 -1.58 3.77
CA ARG A 34 12.64 -2.76 2.96
C ARG A 34 13.04 -2.55 1.50
N ASN A 35 13.87 -3.45 0.98
CA ASN A 35 14.26 -3.42 -0.43
C ASN A 35 13.14 -4.03 -1.29
N ILE A 36 12.34 -3.17 -1.90
CA ILE A 36 11.30 -3.55 -2.87
C ILE A 36 11.61 -3.11 -4.29
N GLY A 37 12.80 -2.54 -4.53
CA GLY A 37 13.18 -1.98 -5.84
C GLY A 37 13.29 -3.03 -6.95
N GLN A 38 13.50 -4.30 -6.59
CA GLN A 38 13.54 -5.43 -7.52
C GLN A 38 12.13 -5.93 -7.91
N ALA A 39 11.07 -5.46 -7.26
CA ALA A 39 9.72 -5.86 -7.63
C ALA A 39 9.35 -5.24 -8.98
N GLY A 40 8.78 -6.05 -9.89
CA GLY A 40 8.31 -5.56 -11.19
C GLY A 40 7.09 -4.63 -11.11
N LYS A 41 6.26 -4.77 -10.06
CA LYS A 41 5.08 -3.92 -9.81
C LYS A 41 4.88 -3.77 -8.30
N ILE A 42 4.65 -2.55 -7.84
CA ILE A 42 4.39 -2.25 -6.42
C ILE A 42 2.99 -1.64 -6.33
N LEU A 43 2.08 -2.31 -5.63
CA LEU A 43 0.74 -1.79 -5.35
C LEU A 43 0.69 -1.34 -3.90
N ALA A 44 0.18 -0.13 -3.65
CA ALA A 44 0.10 0.37 -2.29
C ALA A 44 -1.14 1.22 -2.01
N ASP A 45 -1.33 1.49 -0.72
CA ASP A 45 -2.38 2.36 -0.21
C ASP A 45 -2.18 3.84 -0.50
N SER A 46 -3.25 4.61 -0.38
CA SER A 46 -3.19 6.07 -0.50
C SER A 46 -2.28 6.71 0.56
N GLY A 47 -2.11 6.07 1.72
CA GLY A 47 -1.12 6.44 2.73
C GLY A 47 0.34 6.33 2.24
N TYR A 48 0.56 5.61 1.14
CA TYR A 48 1.86 5.36 0.53
C TYR A 48 2.08 6.13 -0.78
N GLN A 49 1.32 7.21 -1.04
CA GLN A 49 1.47 8.03 -2.26
C GLN A 49 2.91 8.49 -2.55
N GLY A 50 3.73 8.67 -1.51
CA GLY A 50 5.15 9.00 -1.65
C GLY A 50 5.99 7.91 -2.36
N LEU A 51 5.51 6.65 -2.43
CA LEU A 51 6.20 5.57 -3.13
C LEU A 51 6.38 5.83 -4.61
N MET A 52 5.41 6.49 -5.27
CA MET A 52 5.52 6.79 -6.70
C MET A 52 6.71 7.70 -7.04
N LYS A 53 7.23 8.46 -6.05
CA LYS A 53 8.45 9.27 -6.22
C LYS A 53 9.74 8.47 -6.00
N MET A 54 9.67 7.37 -5.26
CA MET A 54 10.83 6.53 -4.92
C MET A 54 10.98 5.35 -5.88
N TYR A 55 9.87 4.85 -6.43
CA TYR A 55 9.80 3.68 -7.31
C TYR A 55 8.87 4.00 -8.48
N SER A 56 9.40 4.00 -9.70
CA SER A 56 8.63 4.28 -10.92
C SER A 56 7.56 3.23 -11.20
N GLN A 57 7.77 2.00 -10.73
CA GLN A 57 6.82 0.89 -10.83
C GLN A 57 5.73 0.89 -9.74
N ALA A 58 5.73 1.88 -8.84
CA ALA A 58 4.72 1.99 -7.79
C ALA A 58 3.42 2.60 -8.30
N GLN A 59 2.32 1.99 -7.88
CA GLN A 59 0.96 2.39 -8.21
C GLN A 59 0.18 2.61 -6.92
N THR A 60 -0.35 3.82 -6.76
CA THR A 60 -1.24 4.18 -5.66
C THR A 60 -2.53 4.79 -6.20
N PRO A 61 -3.64 4.73 -5.43
CA PRO A 61 -4.88 5.38 -5.83
C PRO A 61 -4.69 6.88 -6.07
N ARG A 62 -5.34 7.39 -7.12
CA ARG A 62 -5.47 8.82 -7.38
C ARG A 62 -6.39 9.42 -6.32
N LYS A 63 -5.96 10.51 -5.70
CA LYS A 63 -6.68 11.17 -4.61
C LYS A 63 -7.39 12.41 -5.14
N SER A 64 -8.66 12.56 -4.78
CA SER A 64 -9.40 13.80 -5.03
C SER A 64 -8.85 14.94 -4.16
N SER A 65 -8.95 16.15 -4.66
CA SER A 65 -8.77 17.37 -3.89
C SER A 65 -9.86 18.37 -4.25
N LYS A 66 -10.05 19.41 -3.42
CA LYS A 66 -11.06 20.46 -3.65
C LYS A 66 -10.95 21.08 -5.05
N LEU A 67 -9.72 21.26 -5.54
CA LEU A 67 -9.46 21.88 -6.85
C LEU A 67 -9.29 20.87 -7.99
N LYS A 68 -9.12 19.58 -7.67
CA LYS A 68 -8.93 18.51 -8.66
C LYS A 68 -9.78 17.31 -8.25
N PRO A 69 -11.08 17.31 -8.60
CA PRO A 69 -11.93 16.14 -8.43
C PRO A 69 -11.45 15.00 -9.34
N LEU A 70 -11.80 13.76 -8.99
CA LEU A 70 -11.45 12.59 -9.79
C LEU A 70 -12.24 12.59 -11.10
N THR A 71 -11.53 12.43 -12.22
CA THR A 71 -12.15 12.21 -13.53
C THR A 71 -12.78 10.81 -13.59
N LEU A 72 -13.54 10.52 -14.65
CA LEU A 72 -14.04 9.16 -14.90
C LEU A 72 -12.89 8.15 -15.07
N GLU A 73 -11.81 8.57 -15.72
CA GLU A 73 -10.60 7.76 -15.91
C GLU A 73 -9.90 7.47 -14.57
N ASP A 74 -9.76 8.48 -13.71
CA ASP A 74 -9.19 8.29 -12.37
C ASP A 74 -9.99 7.28 -11.55
N LYS A 75 -11.33 7.34 -11.64
CA LYS A 75 -12.22 6.39 -10.97
C LYS A 75 -12.09 4.99 -11.54
N ALA A 76 -12.03 4.84 -12.86
CA ALA A 76 -11.82 3.55 -13.52
C ALA A 76 -10.47 2.93 -13.12
N TYR A 77 -9.41 3.74 -13.11
CA TYR A 77 -8.08 3.33 -12.63
C TYR A 77 -8.11 2.90 -11.17
N ASN A 78 -8.70 3.72 -10.28
CA ASN A 78 -8.81 3.39 -8.86
C ASN A 78 -9.61 2.09 -8.62
N HIS A 79 -10.66 1.87 -9.42
CA HIS A 79 -11.47 0.65 -9.34
C HIS A 79 -10.68 -0.59 -9.78
N ALA A 80 -9.93 -0.51 -10.89
CA ALA A 80 -9.05 -1.60 -11.33
C ALA A 80 -7.97 -1.90 -10.28
N LEU A 81 -7.34 -0.86 -9.73
CA LEU A 81 -6.33 -0.98 -8.68
C LEU A 81 -6.90 -1.62 -7.40
N SER A 82 -8.11 -1.24 -7.00
CA SER A 82 -8.80 -1.82 -5.85
C SER A 82 -9.08 -3.32 -6.04
N LYS A 83 -9.50 -3.73 -7.24
CA LYS A 83 -9.69 -5.16 -7.58
C LYS A 83 -8.41 -5.97 -7.45
N GLU A 84 -7.27 -5.44 -7.88
CA GLU A 84 -5.99 -6.14 -7.70
C GLU A 84 -5.60 -6.26 -6.22
N ARG A 85 -5.91 -5.22 -5.44
CA ARG A 85 -5.52 -5.10 -4.03
C ARG A 85 -6.39 -5.88 -3.05
N ILE A 86 -7.62 -6.25 -3.42
CA ILE A 86 -8.56 -6.97 -2.52
C ILE A 86 -7.95 -8.23 -1.89
N LYS A 87 -7.05 -8.91 -2.61
CA LYS A 87 -6.32 -10.08 -2.10
C LYS A 87 -5.42 -9.73 -0.91
N VAL A 88 -4.71 -8.61 -1.00
CA VAL A 88 -3.83 -8.11 0.07
C VAL A 88 -4.65 -7.67 1.27
N GLU A 89 -5.79 -7.01 1.03
CA GLU A 89 -6.70 -6.57 2.08
C GLU A 89 -7.28 -7.75 2.86
N ASN A 90 -7.66 -8.84 2.18
CA ASN A 90 -8.12 -10.08 2.82
C ASN A 90 -7.04 -10.72 3.69
N ILE A 91 -5.77 -10.69 3.27
CA ILE A 91 -4.65 -11.19 4.06
C ILE A 91 -4.44 -10.32 5.30
N PHE A 92 -4.49 -8.99 5.12
CA PHE A 92 -4.33 -8.05 6.21
C PHE A 92 -5.47 -8.15 7.23
N ALA A 93 -6.69 -8.41 6.78
CA ALA A 93 -7.83 -8.69 7.65
C ALA A 93 -7.54 -9.93 8.52
N LYS A 94 -7.04 -11.02 7.94
CA LYS A 94 -6.66 -12.23 8.70
C LYS A 94 -5.56 -11.94 9.72
N VAL A 95 -4.49 -11.23 9.33
CA VAL A 95 -3.40 -10.85 10.25
C VAL A 95 -3.94 -10.10 11.46
N LYS A 96 -4.85 -9.13 11.24
CA LYS A 96 -5.51 -8.40 12.33
C LYS A 96 -6.39 -9.28 13.20
N THR A 97 -7.17 -10.19 12.60
CA THR A 97 -8.05 -11.11 13.33
C THR A 97 -7.27 -12.00 14.28
N PHE A 98 -6.13 -12.53 13.83
CA PHE A 98 -5.29 -13.42 14.64
C PHE A 98 -4.34 -12.69 15.60
N LYS A 99 -4.38 -11.34 15.65
CA LYS A 99 -3.54 -10.49 16.52
C LYS A 99 -2.05 -10.85 16.47
N ILE A 100 -1.56 -11.18 15.27
CA ILE A 100 -0.13 -11.41 15.00
C ILE A 100 0.60 -10.06 14.95
#